data_AF-A0A1Q3PC67-F1
#
_entry.id   AF-A0A1Q3PC67-F1
#
_cell.length_a   1.000
_cell.length_b   1.000
_cell.length_c   1.000
_cell.angle_alpha   90.00
_cell.angle_beta   90.00
_cell.angle_gamma   90.00
#
_symmetry.space_group_name_H-M   'P 1'
#
loop_
_entity.id
_entity.type
_entity.pdbx_description
1 polymer ?
#
loop_
_entity_poly.entity_id
_entity_poly.type
_entity_poly.pdbx_seq_one_letter_code
_entity_poly.pdbx_strand_id
1 'polypeptide(L)'
;MAAGVDGIIVDWENQGKKLRQENFDTQINYDTYEDLCRVRDVTPAGKLICRINGFSGEHTEEEVELALRAGADEIFLPMVRTVAEARNTLQMIGGRARFNILIETTSALACLEELSQLPLNRAYIGLNDLHIQQNSRNIFIPLMNETVIDIRRHFGIPLGAGGVTYPPNGLPIPSKYLINEYARLGIDFSFLRRTFIKDHATHSMEHMVHHIRKAYDEARARSHEEVVADFRIFREQVERWTTNPHHA
;
A
#
# COMPACT_ATOMS: atom_id res chain seq x y z
N MET A 1 -8.58 -16.29 5.27
CA MET A 1 -8.29 -15.88 6.66
C MET A 1 -7.41 -16.85 7.45
N ALA A 2 -7.54 -18.18 7.27
CA ALA A 2 -6.75 -19.19 7.98
C ALA A 2 -5.22 -18.96 7.93
N ALA A 3 -4.71 -18.40 6.82
CA ALA A 3 -3.31 -18.01 6.65
C ALA A 3 -2.81 -16.89 7.59
N GLY A 4 -3.67 -16.22 8.35
CA GLY A 4 -3.29 -15.15 9.29
C GLY A 4 -3.14 -13.75 8.67
N VAL A 5 -3.58 -13.55 7.42
CA VAL A 5 -3.69 -12.20 6.82
C VAL A 5 -4.78 -11.39 7.52
N ASP A 6 -4.67 -10.06 7.53
CA ASP A 6 -5.63 -9.20 8.24
C ASP A 6 -6.85 -8.81 7.40
N GLY A 7 -6.70 -8.75 6.08
CA GLY A 7 -7.77 -8.43 5.13
C GLY A 7 -7.46 -8.94 3.72
N ILE A 8 -8.47 -8.90 2.86
CA ILE A 8 -8.37 -9.24 1.44
C ILE A 8 -8.81 -8.03 0.64
N ILE A 9 -8.00 -7.65 -0.35
CA ILE A 9 -8.27 -6.54 -1.25
C ILE A 9 -8.70 -7.07 -2.61
N VAL A 10 -9.80 -6.54 -3.12
CA VAL A 10 -10.24 -6.70 -4.51
C VAL A 10 -10.01 -5.36 -5.20
N ASP A 11 -9.34 -5.39 -6.34
CA ASP A 11 -8.70 -4.23 -6.95
C ASP A 11 -9.33 -3.87 -8.29
N TRP A 12 -10.24 -2.89 -8.27
CA TRP A 12 -10.86 -2.34 -9.47
C TRP A 12 -10.01 -1.26 -10.15
N GLU A 13 -8.91 -0.82 -9.52
CA GLU A 13 -8.08 0.25 -10.02
C GLU A 13 -7.33 -0.16 -11.31
N ASN A 14 -7.87 0.28 -12.44
CA ASN A 14 -7.28 0.08 -13.76
C ASN A 14 -7.16 1.38 -14.58
N GLN A 15 -7.92 2.43 -14.24
CA GLN A 15 -7.98 3.67 -15.02
C GLN A 15 -6.63 4.40 -15.06
N GLY A 16 -6.09 4.58 -16.27
CA GLY A 16 -4.84 5.30 -16.54
C GLY A 16 -3.57 4.61 -15.99
N LYS A 17 -3.69 3.46 -15.33
CA LYS A 17 -2.57 2.76 -14.66
C LYS A 17 -1.51 2.32 -15.66
N LYS A 18 -1.95 1.75 -16.79
CA LYS A 18 -1.07 1.38 -17.91
C LYS A 18 -0.26 2.56 -18.42
N LEU A 19 -0.89 3.72 -18.60
CA LEU A 19 -0.22 4.91 -19.13
C LEU A 19 0.78 5.49 -18.12
N ARG A 20 0.40 5.55 -16.83
CA ARG A 20 1.27 6.08 -15.76
C ARG A 20 2.49 5.20 -15.50
N GLN A 21 2.35 3.89 -15.70
CA GLN A 21 3.35 2.88 -15.32
C GLN A 21 3.91 2.13 -16.53
N GLU A 22 3.73 2.63 -17.76
CA GLU A 22 4.03 1.93 -19.02
C GLU A 22 5.48 1.42 -19.10
N ASN A 23 6.41 2.20 -18.53
CA ASN A 23 7.84 1.90 -18.55
C ASN A 23 8.34 1.25 -17.24
N PHE A 24 7.43 0.81 -16.36
CA PHE A 24 7.75 0.24 -15.06
C PHE A 24 7.11 -1.16 -14.90
N ASP A 25 7.82 -2.12 -14.29
CA ASP A 25 7.28 -3.46 -14.04
C ASP A 25 6.20 -3.40 -12.93
N THR A 26 4.94 -3.27 -13.36
CA THR A 26 3.80 -3.08 -12.49
C THR A 26 2.67 -4.06 -12.81
N GLN A 27 1.77 -4.26 -11.84
CA GLN A 27 0.62 -5.15 -11.96
C GLN A 27 -0.63 -4.33 -12.24
N ILE A 28 -1.37 -4.70 -13.29
CA ILE A 28 -2.70 -4.17 -13.57
C ILE A 28 -3.70 -5.28 -13.26
N ASN A 29 -4.63 -5.01 -12.35
CA ASN A 29 -5.74 -5.90 -12.03
C ASN A 29 -7.00 -5.40 -12.73
N TYR A 30 -7.91 -6.33 -13.01
CA TYR A 30 -9.20 -6.09 -13.66
C TYR A 30 -10.30 -6.84 -12.91
N ASP A 31 -10.21 -6.83 -11.58
CA ASP A 31 -11.22 -7.50 -10.75
C ASP A 31 -12.57 -6.82 -10.98
N THR A 32 -13.65 -7.59 -10.90
CA THR A 32 -15.00 -7.11 -11.20
C THR A 32 -15.87 -7.01 -9.94
N TYR A 33 -17.08 -6.49 -10.12
CA TYR A 33 -18.12 -6.54 -9.09
C TYR A 33 -18.40 -7.97 -8.64
N GLU A 34 -18.45 -8.92 -9.59
CA GLU A 34 -18.68 -10.34 -9.30
C GLU A 34 -17.51 -10.96 -8.53
N ASP A 35 -16.26 -10.54 -8.78
CA ASP A 35 -15.12 -10.95 -7.95
C ASP A 35 -15.30 -10.49 -6.50
N LEU A 36 -15.70 -9.23 -6.28
CA LEU A 36 -15.93 -8.70 -4.95
C LEU A 36 -17.03 -9.48 -4.21
N CYS A 37 -18.14 -9.80 -4.89
CA CYS A 37 -19.20 -10.66 -4.35
C CYS A 37 -18.70 -12.07 -4.00
N ARG A 38 -17.94 -12.72 -4.91
CA ARG A 38 -17.35 -14.05 -4.64
C ARG A 38 -16.42 -14.03 -3.42
N VAL A 39 -15.59 -12.99 -3.29
CA VAL A 39 -14.67 -12.85 -2.16
C VAL A 39 -15.45 -12.54 -0.88
N ARG A 40 -16.54 -11.75 -0.95
CA ARG A 40 -17.41 -11.48 0.19
C ARG A 40 -17.97 -12.76 0.80
N ASP A 41 -18.44 -13.69 -0.02
CA ASP A 41 -19.08 -14.94 0.44
C ASP A 41 -18.14 -15.81 1.31
N VAL A 42 -16.83 -15.70 1.11
CA VAL A 42 -15.82 -16.50 1.82
C VAL A 42 -14.99 -15.70 2.84
N THR A 43 -15.21 -14.38 2.93
CA THR A 43 -14.47 -13.49 3.82
C THR A 43 -15.32 -13.16 5.04
N PRO A 44 -14.79 -13.12 6.27
CA PRO A 44 -15.50 -12.62 7.44
C PRO A 44 -15.73 -11.10 7.39
N ALA A 45 -16.75 -10.62 8.09
CA ALA A 45 -17.01 -9.18 8.22
C ALA A 45 -15.80 -8.41 8.79
N GLY A 46 -15.66 -7.15 8.39
CA GLY A 46 -14.57 -6.26 8.79
C GLY A 46 -13.23 -6.49 8.09
N LYS A 47 -13.19 -7.27 6.99
CA LYS A 47 -11.92 -7.72 6.36
C LYS A 47 -11.88 -7.60 4.84
N LEU A 48 -13.01 -7.32 4.19
CA LEU A 48 -13.07 -7.14 2.74
C LEU A 48 -12.80 -5.68 2.38
N ILE A 49 -11.78 -5.48 1.57
CA ILE A 49 -11.34 -4.16 1.11
C ILE A 49 -11.61 -4.09 -0.39
N CYS A 50 -12.27 -3.02 -0.83
CA CYS A 50 -12.38 -2.68 -2.25
C CYS A 50 -11.48 -1.47 -2.55
N ARG A 51 -10.57 -1.60 -3.51
CA ARG A 51 -9.87 -0.43 -4.06
C ARG A 51 -10.56 -0.01 -5.35
N ILE A 52 -11.19 1.16 -5.31
CA ILE A 52 -11.89 1.77 -6.44
C ILE A 52 -10.91 2.51 -7.36
N ASN A 53 -11.39 3.13 -8.43
CA ASN A 53 -10.53 3.98 -9.26
C ASN A 53 -10.26 5.34 -8.58
N GLY A 54 -9.32 6.09 -9.15
CA GLY A 54 -9.07 7.47 -8.71
C GLY A 54 -10.32 8.34 -8.86
N PHE A 55 -10.44 9.37 -8.03
CA PHE A 55 -11.66 10.19 -7.97
C PHE A 55 -12.05 10.76 -9.35
N SER A 56 -13.32 10.60 -9.69
CA SER A 56 -13.99 11.24 -10.82
C SER A 56 -15.39 11.64 -10.39
N GLY A 57 -15.79 12.87 -10.71
CA GLY A 57 -17.15 13.35 -10.44
C GLY A 57 -18.24 12.58 -11.17
N GLU A 58 -17.89 11.79 -12.20
CA GLU A 58 -18.84 11.01 -13.00
C GLU A 58 -19.02 9.58 -12.47
N HIS A 59 -17.93 8.93 -12.02
CA HIS A 59 -17.94 7.48 -11.77
C HIS A 59 -17.78 7.08 -10.30
N THR A 60 -17.20 7.94 -9.45
CA THR A 60 -16.86 7.55 -8.08
C THR A 60 -18.08 7.19 -7.23
N GLU A 61 -19.20 7.90 -7.40
CA GLU A 61 -20.43 7.59 -6.66
C GLU A 61 -20.96 6.18 -7.00
N GLU A 62 -20.97 5.83 -8.28
CA GLU A 62 -21.39 4.50 -8.73
C GLU A 62 -20.45 3.40 -8.21
N GLU A 63 -19.13 3.60 -8.31
CA GLU A 63 -18.14 2.65 -7.79
C GLU A 63 -18.29 2.44 -6.28
N VAL A 64 -18.50 3.52 -5.51
CA VAL A 64 -18.74 3.42 -4.07
C VAL A 64 -20.03 2.64 -3.79
N GLU A 65 -21.14 2.95 -4.45
CA GLU A 65 -22.41 2.23 -4.25
C GLU A 65 -22.30 0.75 -4.62
N LEU A 66 -21.60 0.42 -5.70
CA LEU A 66 -21.35 -0.97 -6.08
C LEU A 66 -20.49 -1.70 -5.04
N ALA A 67 -19.40 -1.08 -4.57
CA ALA A 67 -18.54 -1.68 -3.55
C ALA A 67 -19.31 -1.94 -2.24
N LEU A 68 -20.13 -0.97 -1.81
CA LEU A 68 -20.98 -1.10 -0.63
C LEU A 68 -22.03 -2.20 -0.81
N ARG A 69 -22.68 -2.27 -1.97
CA ARG A 69 -23.68 -3.32 -2.29
C ARG A 69 -23.06 -4.72 -2.29
N ALA A 70 -21.83 -4.86 -2.76
CA ALA A 70 -21.08 -6.12 -2.71
C ALA A 70 -20.60 -6.48 -1.28
N GLY A 71 -20.78 -5.59 -0.30
CA GLY A 71 -20.43 -5.84 1.09
C GLY A 71 -18.97 -5.54 1.44
N ALA A 72 -18.32 -4.60 0.75
CA ALA A 72 -17.01 -4.10 1.15
C ALA A 72 -17.07 -3.49 2.56
N ASP A 73 -16.14 -3.92 3.42
CA ASP A 73 -16.01 -3.38 4.78
C ASP A 73 -15.15 -2.10 4.80
N GLU A 74 -14.22 -2.00 3.84
CA GLU A 74 -13.39 -0.83 3.65
C GLU A 74 -13.27 -0.46 2.16
N ILE A 75 -13.15 0.84 1.89
CA ILE A 75 -12.91 1.39 0.55
C ILE A 75 -11.58 2.15 0.55
N PHE A 76 -10.69 1.83 -0.38
CA PHE A 76 -9.45 2.55 -0.64
C PHE A 76 -9.62 3.43 -1.88
N LEU A 77 -9.41 4.75 -1.72
CA LEU A 77 -9.33 5.70 -2.83
C LEU A 77 -7.86 5.93 -3.23
N PRO A 78 -7.45 5.52 -4.44
CA PRO A 78 -6.12 5.79 -4.96
C PRO A 78 -6.02 7.18 -5.58
N MET A 79 -4.79 7.59 -5.87
CA MET A 79 -4.45 8.78 -6.67
C MET A 79 -5.11 10.08 -6.15
N VAL A 80 -5.28 10.22 -4.84
CA VAL A 80 -5.79 11.45 -4.22
C VAL A 80 -4.87 12.61 -4.59
N ARG A 81 -5.46 13.72 -5.06
CA ARG A 81 -4.76 14.96 -5.41
C ARG A 81 -5.27 16.16 -4.65
N THR A 82 -6.52 16.12 -4.17
CA THR A 82 -7.08 17.21 -3.37
C THR A 82 -7.84 16.70 -2.16
N VAL A 83 -7.95 17.54 -1.13
CA VAL A 83 -8.77 17.26 0.05
C VAL A 83 -10.24 17.09 -0.32
N ALA A 84 -10.71 17.80 -1.35
CA ALA A 84 -12.09 17.74 -1.84
C ALA A 84 -12.43 16.36 -2.40
N GLU A 85 -11.54 15.73 -3.18
CA GLU A 85 -11.73 14.38 -3.71
C GLU A 85 -11.94 13.36 -2.58
N ALA A 86 -11.09 13.40 -1.55
CA ALA A 86 -11.20 12.53 -0.39
C ALA A 86 -12.47 12.81 0.43
N ARG A 87 -12.81 14.09 0.64
CA ARG A 87 -14.01 14.50 1.37
C ARG A 87 -15.30 14.08 0.66
N ASN A 88 -15.37 14.26 -0.65
CA ASN A 88 -16.53 13.89 -1.45
C ASN A 88 -16.72 12.36 -1.45
N THR A 89 -15.63 11.60 -1.62
CA THR A 89 -15.69 10.12 -1.53
C THR A 89 -16.16 9.67 -0.15
N LEU A 90 -15.64 10.27 0.92
CA LEU A 90 -16.08 9.98 2.29
C LEU A 90 -17.58 10.26 2.49
N GLN A 91 -18.09 11.35 1.94
CA GLN A 91 -19.53 11.68 1.97
C GLN A 91 -20.36 10.64 1.21
N MET A 92 -19.92 10.23 0.02
CA MET A 92 -20.55 9.16 -0.76
C MET A 92 -20.59 7.85 0.04
N ILE A 93 -19.54 7.49 0.77
CA ILE A 93 -19.53 6.28 1.61
C ILE A 93 -20.57 6.39 2.74
N GLY A 94 -20.78 7.58 3.30
CA GLY A 94 -21.84 7.83 4.28
C GLY A 94 -21.74 6.97 5.54
N GLY A 95 -20.52 6.59 5.94
CA GLY A 95 -20.26 5.74 7.11
C GLY A 95 -20.62 4.26 6.96
N ARG A 96 -21.02 3.81 5.76
CA ARG A 96 -21.41 2.41 5.48
C ARG A 96 -20.23 1.46 5.34
N ALA A 97 -19.05 2.00 5.07
CA ALA A 97 -17.76 1.31 5.08
C ALA A 97 -16.68 2.22 5.67
N ARG A 98 -15.56 1.64 6.09
CA ARG A 98 -14.39 2.41 6.54
C ARG A 98 -13.66 3.00 5.33
N PHE A 99 -13.23 4.25 5.43
CA PHE A 99 -12.58 4.94 4.31
C PHE A 99 -11.07 5.03 4.49
N ASN A 100 -10.33 4.71 3.44
CA ASN A 100 -8.87 4.76 3.40
C ASN A 100 -8.40 5.47 2.13
N ILE A 101 -7.19 6.04 2.16
CA ILE A 101 -6.59 6.71 1.00
C ILE A 101 -5.19 6.17 0.68
N LEU A 102 -4.77 6.30 -0.58
CA LEU A 102 -3.36 6.18 -0.96
C LEU A 102 -2.71 7.56 -1.08
N ILE A 103 -1.53 7.69 -0.47
CA ILE A 103 -0.63 8.84 -0.56
C ILE A 103 0.44 8.47 -1.58
N GLU A 104 0.19 8.85 -2.84
CA GLU A 104 1.00 8.39 -3.98
C GLU A 104 1.15 9.44 -5.08
N THR A 105 0.76 10.69 -4.79
CA THR A 105 0.92 11.85 -5.67
C THR A 105 1.66 12.96 -4.94
N THR A 106 2.37 13.83 -5.66
CA THR A 106 2.98 15.04 -5.08
C THR A 106 1.93 15.99 -4.55
N SER A 107 0.74 16.03 -5.16
CA SER A 107 -0.40 16.82 -4.67
C SER A 107 -0.91 16.32 -3.32
N ALA A 108 -0.97 15.00 -3.09
CA ALA A 108 -1.31 14.46 -1.77
C ALA A 108 -0.27 14.85 -0.70
N LEU A 109 1.03 14.84 -1.06
CA LEU A 109 2.09 15.30 -0.15
C LEU A 109 1.93 16.78 0.23
N ALA A 110 1.41 17.62 -0.67
CA ALA A 110 1.17 19.03 -0.40
C ALA A 110 -0.05 19.30 0.50
N CYS A 111 -0.91 18.30 0.75
CA CYS A 111 -2.14 18.43 1.52
C CYS A 111 -2.20 17.46 2.72
N LEU A 112 -1.05 16.99 3.22
CA LEU A 112 -1.00 15.97 4.28
C LEU A 112 -1.71 16.41 5.56
N GLU A 113 -1.56 17.67 5.95
CA GLU A 113 -2.18 18.20 7.16
C GLU A 113 -3.71 18.10 7.07
N GLU A 114 -4.31 18.63 6.02
CA GLU A 114 -5.77 18.63 5.84
C GLU A 114 -6.32 17.23 5.57
N LEU A 115 -5.59 16.38 4.83
CA LEU A 115 -5.98 14.98 4.63
C LEU A 115 -5.97 14.20 5.95
N SER A 116 -4.99 14.44 6.82
CA SER A 116 -4.88 13.77 8.12
C SER A 116 -6.00 14.12 9.10
N GLN A 117 -6.69 15.24 8.89
CA GLN A 117 -7.84 15.67 9.69
C GLN A 117 -9.16 14.99 9.27
N LEU A 118 -9.19 14.29 8.12
CA LEU A 118 -10.37 13.54 7.71
C LEU A 118 -10.51 12.27 8.57
N PRO A 119 -11.75 11.77 8.81
CA PRO A 119 -12.00 10.55 9.58
C PRO A 119 -11.67 9.29 8.75
N LEU A 120 -10.38 9.13 8.46
CA LEU A 120 -9.82 8.01 7.74
C LEU A 120 -9.57 6.85 8.69
N ASN A 121 -9.81 5.63 8.22
CA ASN A 121 -9.48 4.41 8.95
C ASN A 121 -7.99 4.09 8.84
N ARG A 122 -7.38 4.23 7.64
CA ARG A 122 -5.96 4.01 7.36
C ARG A 122 -5.49 4.87 6.19
N ALA A 123 -4.18 5.10 6.12
CA ALA A 123 -3.51 5.66 4.95
C ALA A 123 -2.47 4.66 4.42
N TYR A 124 -2.15 4.72 3.13
CA TYR A 124 -1.16 3.83 2.52
C TYR A 124 -0.28 4.56 1.52
N ILE A 125 1.04 4.35 1.59
CA ILE A 125 2.01 5.00 0.73
C ILE A 125 2.26 4.14 -0.51
N GLY A 126 1.75 4.62 -1.65
CA GLY A 126 1.93 3.98 -2.95
C GLY A 126 3.32 4.28 -3.52
N LEU A 127 4.32 3.46 -3.19
CA LEU A 127 5.71 3.72 -3.58
C LEU A 127 5.90 3.81 -5.11
N ASN A 128 5.21 2.97 -5.89
CA ASN A 128 5.24 2.97 -7.36
C ASN A 128 4.91 4.35 -7.93
N ASP A 129 3.67 4.81 -7.73
CA ASP A 129 3.26 6.09 -8.30
C ASP A 129 4.02 7.25 -7.66
N LEU A 130 4.35 7.19 -6.36
CA LEU A 130 5.07 8.28 -5.70
C LEU A 130 6.47 8.50 -6.28
N HIS A 131 7.24 7.43 -6.54
CA HIS A 131 8.58 7.58 -7.10
C HIS A 131 8.54 8.11 -8.55
N ILE A 132 7.50 7.75 -9.32
CA ILE A 132 7.27 8.25 -10.68
C ILE A 132 6.96 9.76 -10.60
N GLN A 133 6.05 10.15 -9.71
CA GLN A 133 5.66 11.54 -9.48
C GLN A 133 6.82 12.41 -8.99
N GLN A 134 7.74 11.84 -8.23
CA GLN A 134 8.96 12.52 -7.77
C GLN A 134 10.14 12.40 -8.76
N ASN A 135 9.97 11.74 -9.91
CA ASN A 135 11.03 11.42 -10.87
C ASN A 135 12.30 10.82 -10.21
N SER A 136 12.09 9.97 -9.21
CA SER A 136 13.16 9.36 -8.43
C SER A 136 13.84 8.23 -9.21
N ARG A 137 15.15 8.04 -9.00
CA ARG A 137 15.94 6.94 -9.60
C ARG A 137 15.44 5.54 -9.20
N ASN A 138 14.85 5.41 -8.01
CA ASN A 138 14.46 4.14 -7.44
C ASN A 138 13.14 4.25 -6.65
N ILE A 139 12.30 3.22 -6.72
CA ILE A 139 11.02 3.11 -6.00
C ILE A 139 11.15 3.27 -4.48
N PHE A 140 12.29 2.90 -3.91
CA PHE A 140 12.51 2.95 -2.47
C PHE A 140 13.14 4.27 -1.98
N ILE A 141 13.36 5.25 -2.87
CA ILE A 141 13.86 6.58 -2.48
C ILE A 141 13.00 7.25 -1.40
N PRO A 142 11.66 7.21 -1.45
CA PRO A 142 10.82 7.78 -0.39
C PRO A 142 11.08 7.18 1.00
N LEU A 143 11.58 5.93 1.08
CA LEU A 143 11.93 5.28 2.34
C LEU A 143 13.27 5.78 2.89
N MET A 144 14.20 6.18 2.02
CA MET A 144 15.56 6.58 2.38
C MET A 144 15.71 8.07 2.70
N ASN A 145 14.69 8.88 2.42
CA ASN A 145 14.67 10.31 2.70
C ASN A 145 13.57 10.66 3.71
N GLU A 146 13.30 11.94 3.92
CA GLU A 146 12.33 12.39 4.91
C GLU A 146 10.85 12.18 4.48
N THR A 147 10.57 11.72 3.25
CA THR A 147 9.19 11.63 2.72
C THR A 147 8.26 10.83 3.64
N VAL A 148 8.63 9.59 3.99
CA VAL A 148 7.79 8.75 4.86
C VAL A 148 7.76 9.26 6.29
N ILE A 149 8.86 9.83 6.78
CA ILE A 149 8.94 10.42 8.13
C ILE A 149 7.94 11.58 8.23
N ASP A 150 7.90 12.46 7.23
CA ASP A 150 6.97 13.58 7.16
C ASP A 150 5.52 13.10 7.06
N ILE A 151 5.21 12.12 6.21
CA ILE A 151 3.87 11.51 6.16
C ILE A 151 3.47 10.96 7.52
N ARG A 152 4.34 10.19 8.18
CA ARG A 152 4.06 9.58 9.49
C ARG A 152 3.76 10.62 10.57
N ARG A 153 4.37 11.82 10.53
CA ARG A 153 4.12 12.91 11.49
C ARG A 153 2.68 13.43 11.42
N HIS A 154 2.06 13.43 10.24
CA HIS A 154 0.70 13.92 10.07
C HIS A 154 -0.36 12.88 10.45
N PHE A 155 -0.14 11.62 10.09
CA PHE A 155 -1.13 10.57 10.32
C PHE A 155 -0.92 9.95 11.70
N GLY A 156 -1.95 9.93 12.55
CA GLY A 156 -1.98 9.16 13.81
C GLY A 156 -2.67 7.79 13.68
N ILE A 157 -3.24 7.50 12.51
CA ILE A 157 -3.93 6.26 12.16
C ILE A 157 -2.95 5.22 11.57
N PRO A 158 -3.33 3.95 11.40
CA PRO A 158 -2.46 2.98 10.76
C PRO A 158 -1.98 3.46 9.39
N LEU A 159 -0.66 3.41 9.18
CA LEU A 159 0.01 3.82 7.95
C LEU A 159 0.66 2.61 7.31
N GLY A 160 0.24 2.29 6.09
CA GLY A 160 0.84 1.22 5.30
C GLY A 160 1.82 1.74 4.27
N ALA A 161 2.74 0.91 3.81
CA ALA A 161 3.62 1.26 2.71
C ALA A 161 4.15 0.03 1.99
N GLY A 162 4.18 0.10 0.67
CA GLY A 162 4.78 -0.93 -0.20
C GLY A 162 4.31 -2.36 0.08
N GLY A 163 4.85 -3.31 -0.68
CA GLY A 163 4.56 -4.72 -0.44
C GLY A 163 5.65 -5.42 0.39
N VAL A 164 5.31 -6.54 1.02
CA VAL A 164 6.24 -7.52 1.61
C VAL A 164 6.00 -8.93 1.04
N THR A 165 7.00 -9.80 1.13
CA THR A 165 6.89 -11.23 0.83
C THR A 165 7.62 -12.05 1.89
N TYR A 166 7.77 -13.35 1.69
CA TYR A 166 8.60 -14.19 2.55
C TYR A 166 9.98 -13.53 2.78
N PRO A 167 10.42 -13.27 4.04
CA PRO A 167 11.51 -12.33 4.33
C PRO A 167 12.85 -12.57 3.59
N PRO A 168 13.32 -13.82 3.41
CA PRO A 168 14.54 -14.10 2.65
C PRO A 168 14.42 -13.80 1.15
N ASN A 169 13.21 -13.82 0.61
CA ASN A 169 12.91 -13.64 -0.80
C ASN A 169 12.46 -12.20 -1.09
N GLY A 170 12.28 -11.89 -2.38
CA GLY A 170 11.87 -10.58 -2.83
C GLY A 170 12.77 -10.09 -3.96
N LEU A 171 12.15 -9.48 -4.96
CA LEU A 171 12.85 -8.79 -6.04
C LEU A 171 12.33 -7.36 -6.10
N PRO A 172 13.20 -6.38 -6.43
CA PRO A 172 14.66 -6.50 -6.62
C PRO A 172 15.47 -6.59 -5.32
N ILE A 173 14.84 -6.37 -4.16
CA ILE A 173 15.49 -6.50 -2.85
C ILE A 173 14.75 -7.52 -1.96
N PRO A 174 15.47 -8.31 -1.16
CA PRO A 174 14.86 -9.20 -0.17
C PRO A 174 13.97 -8.44 0.81
N SER A 175 12.82 -9.03 1.14
CA SER A 175 11.78 -8.39 1.94
C SER A 175 12.23 -8.12 3.37
N LYS A 176 13.19 -8.87 3.92
CA LYS A 176 13.78 -8.61 5.24
C LYS A 176 14.34 -7.19 5.38
N TYR A 177 14.99 -6.66 4.35
CA TYR A 177 15.55 -5.30 4.41
C TYR A 177 14.47 -4.24 4.46
N LEU A 178 13.36 -4.46 3.74
CA LEU A 178 12.21 -3.59 3.77
C LEU A 178 11.43 -3.68 5.08
N ILE A 179 11.30 -4.87 5.65
CA ILE A 179 10.64 -5.07 6.95
C ILE A 179 11.40 -4.30 8.05
N ASN A 180 12.74 -4.34 8.03
CA ASN A 180 13.57 -3.56 8.94
C ASN A 180 13.30 -2.06 8.78
N GLU A 181 13.23 -1.59 7.54
CA GLU A 181 12.98 -0.20 7.23
C GLU A 181 11.56 0.26 7.60
N TYR A 182 10.57 -0.60 7.40
CA TYR A 182 9.18 -0.38 7.80
C TYR A 182 9.05 -0.28 9.32
N ALA A 183 9.76 -1.11 10.08
CA ALA A 183 9.80 -1.00 11.53
C ALA A 183 10.44 0.32 11.97
N ARG A 184 11.56 0.73 11.34
CA ARG A 184 12.23 2.02 11.62
C ARG A 184 11.32 3.23 11.34
N LEU A 185 10.54 3.17 10.26
CA LEU A 185 9.68 4.26 9.80
C LEU A 185 8.29 4.27 10.45
N GLY A 186 7.95 3.28 11.28
CA GLY A 186 6.63 3.19 11.92
C GLY A 186 5.50 2.89 10.92
N ILE A 187 5.77 2.01 9.96
CA ILE A 187 4.77 1.47 9.02
C ILE A 187 4.05 0.30 9.69
N ASP A 188 2.73 0.41 9.83
CA ASP A 188 1.90 -0.49 10.63
C ASP A 188 1.39 -1.71 9.83
N PHE A 189 1.27 -1.58 8.50
CA PHE A 189 0.81 -2.66 7.63
C PHE A 189 1.39 -2.58 6.22
N SER A 190 1.24 -3.64 5.46
CA SER A 190 1.74 -3.73 4.09
C SER A 190 0.88 -4.69 3.28
N PHE A 191 0.95 -4.60 1.95
CA PHE A 191 0.33 -5.58 1.06
C PHE A 191 1.29 -6.73 0.76
N LEU A 192 0.75 -7.88 0.35
CA LEU A 192 1.59 -8.99 -0.08
C LEU A 192 2.01 -8.79 -1.54
N ARG A 193 3.32 -8.91 -1.82
CA ARG A 193 3.87 -8.73 -3.18
C ARG A 193 3.42 -9.85 -4.11
N ARG A 194 3.53 -9.61 -5.42
CA ARG A 194 3.51 -10.67 -6.45
C ARG A 194 4.44 -11.85 -6.13
N THR A 195 5.62 -11.57 -5.57
CA THR A 195 6.57 -12.61 -5.16
C THR A 195 6.01 -13.52 -4.09
N PHE A 196 5.07 -13.08 -3.24
CA PHE A 196 4.43 -13.93 -2.23
C PHE A 196 3.67 -15.09 -2.87
N ILE A 197 2.98 -14.82 -3.99
CA ILE A 197 2.28 -15.86 -4.76
C ILE A 197 3.27 -16.86 -5.37
N LYS A 198 4.43 -16.37 -5.84
CA LYS A 198 5.51 -17.25 -6.34
C LYS A 198 6.09 -18.11 -5.23
N ASP A 199 6.37 -17.51 -4.08
CA ASP A 199 6.94 -18.17 -2.90
C ASP A 199 5.98 -19.24 -2.35
N HIS A 200 4.66 -19.06 -2.53
CA HIS A 200 3.65 -20.02 -2.12
C HIS A 200 3.80 -21.41 -2.78
N ALA A 201 4.44 -21.49 -3.95
CA ALA A 201 4.76 -22.77 -4.57
C ALA A 201 5.71 -23.65 -3.73
N THR A 202 6.41 -23.04 -2.77
CA THR A 202 7.42 -23.70 -1.92
C THR A 202 7.12 -23.62 -0.43
N HIS A 203 6.31 -22.66 0.00
CA HIS A 203 5.96 -22.43 1.41
C HIS A 203 4.45 -22.24 1.57
N SER A 204 3.86 -22.71 2.68
CA SER A 204 2.45 -22.41 2.95
C SER A 204 2.24 -20.92 3.25
N MET A 205 1.03 -20.40 3.00
CA MET A 205 0.72 -19.00 3.30
C MET A 205 0.83 -18.72 4.79
N GLU A 206 0.38 -19.63 5.67
CA GLU A 206 0.52 -19.50 7.13
C GLU A 206 1.98 -19.32 7.53
N HIS A 207 2.86 -20.15 6.96
CA HIS A 207 4.28 -20.11 7.24
C HIS A 207 4.90 -18.77 6.83
N MET A 208 4.59 -18.29 5.62
CA MET A 208 5.13 -17.02 5.13
C MET A 208 4.60 -15.83 5.95
N VAL A 209 3.30 -15.77 6.24
CA VAL A 209 2.70 -14.71 7.06
C VAL A 209 3.29 -14.71 8.47
N HIS A 210 3.47 -15.89 9.08
CA HIS A 210 4.12 -16.00 10.39
C HIS A 210 5.54 -15.42 10.36
N HIS A 211 6.34 -15.75 9.34
CA HIS A 211 7.70 -15.23 9.24
C HIS A 211 7.76 -13.74 8.94
N ILE A 212 6.82 -13.19 8.17
CA ILE A 212 6.71 -11.74 7.96
C ILE A 212 6.45 -11.03 9.29
N ARG A 213 5.45 -11.49 10.06
CA ARG A 213 5.10 -10.90 11.37
C ARG A 213 6.28 -11.00 12.34
N LYS A 214 6.88 -12.19 12.46
CA LYS A 214 8.05 -12.42 13.31
C LYS A 214 9.21 -11.49 12.95
N ALA A 215 9.54 -11.36 11.66
CA ALA A 215 10.61 -10.48 11.21
C ALA A 215 10.32 -9.00 11.54
N TYR A 216 9.05 -8.58 11.48
CA TYR A 216 8.65 -7.23 11.84
C TYR A 216 8.74 -7.00 13.37
N ASP A 217 8.30 -7.95 14.18
CA ASP A 217 8.42 -7.88 15.64
C ASP A 217 9.89 -7.85 16.09
N GLU A 218 10.75 -8.66 15.48
CA GLU A 218 12.20 -8.64 15.70
C GLU A 218 12.81 -7.31 15.29
N ALA A 219 12.42 -6.76 14.14
CA ALA A 219 12.91 -5.47 13.67
C ALA A 219 12.52 -4.32 14.62
N ARG A 220 11.33 -4.37 15.22
CA ARG A 220 10.89 -3.39 16.23
C ARG A 220 11.64 -3.49 17.55
N ALA A 221 12.21 -4.65 17.85
CA ALA A 221 12.96 -4.90 19.08
C ALA A 221 14.46 -4.57 18.97
N ARG A 222 14.94 -4.16 17.78
CA ARG A 222 16.35 -3.85 17.54
C ARG A 222 16.84 -2.63 18.31
N SER A 223 18.11 -2.66 18.68
CA SER A 223 18.79 -1.51 19.29
C SER A 223 18.98 -0.37 18.29
N HIS A 224 19.31 0.82 18.79
CA HIS A 224 19.61 1.96 17.93
C HIS A 224 20.77 1.68 16.97
N GLU A 225 21.83 1.03 17.45
CA GLU A 225 23.01 0.66 16.64
C GLU A 225 22.62 -0.32 15.53
N GLU A 226 21.78 -1.31 15.83
CA GLU A 226 21.31 -2.28 14.85
C GLU A 226 20.41 -1.64 13.80
N VAL A 227 19.51 -0.73 14.19
CA VAL A 227 18.67 0.03 13.25
C VAL A 227 19.51 0.89 12.30
N VAL A 228 20.57 1.53 12.80
CA VAL A 228 21.50 2.30 11.97
C VAL A 228 22.26 1.39 10.99
N ALA A 229 22.69 0.21 11.44
CA ALA A 229 23.35 -0.77 10.58
C ALA A 229 22.40 -1.32 9.50
N ASP A 230 21.16 -1.65 9.87
CA ASP A 230 20.11 -2.12 8.96
C ASP A 230 19.81 -1.10 7.88
N PHE A 231 19.65 0.18 8.26
CA PHE A 231 19.39 1.25 7.31
C PHE A 231 20.54 1.41 6.31
N ARG A 232 21.79 1.30 6.77
CA ARG A 232 22.97 1.33 5.87
C ARG A 232 22.92 0.19 4.84
N ILE A 233 22.64 -1.03 5.30
CA ILE A 233 22.53 -2.18 4.40
C ILE A 233 21.37 -2.01 3.42
N PHE A 234 20.22 -1.54 3.90
CA PHE A 234 19.07 -1.25 3.04
C PHE A 234 19.42 -0.25 1.94
N ARG A 235 20.08 0.86 2.29
CA ARG A 235 20.57 1.84 1.31
C ARG A 235 21.49 1.22 0.27
N GLU A 236 22.45 0.42 0.69
CA GLU A 236 23.34 -0.29 -0.23
C GLU A 236 22.58 -1.23 -1.17
N GLN A 237 21.52 -1.90 -0.70
CA GLN A 237 20.69 -2.75 -1.57
C GLN A 237 19.91 -1.94 -2.61
N VAL A 238 19.40 -0.77 -2.21
CA VAL A 238 18.62 0.11 -3.10
C VAL A 238 19.51 0.78 -4.14
N GLU A 239 20.71 1.21 -3.76
CA GLU A 239 21.63 1.95 -4.64
C GLU A 239 22.29 1.06 -5.72
N ARG A 240 22.18 -0.27 -5.63
CA ARG A 240 22.74 -1.22 -6.61
C ARG A 240 21.98 -1.29 -7.93
N TRP A 241 20.81 -0.67 -8.03
CA TRP A 241 19.96 -0.75 -9.22
C TRP A 241 19.07 0.49 -9.35
N THR A 242 18.61 0.73 -10.58
CA THR A 242 17.65 1.78 -10.92
C THR A 242 16.35 1.13 -11.40
N THR A 243 15.20 1.69 -11.01
CA THR A 243 13.91 1.36 -11.64
C THR A 243 13.47 2.39 -12.65
N ASN A 244 14.08 3.59 -12.66
CA ASN A 244 13.66 4.66 -13.54
C ASN A 244 14.54 4.70 -14.80
N PRO A 245 13.97 4.43 -15.99
CA PRO A 245 14.73 4.39 -17.24
C PRO A 245 15.32 5.75 -17.63
N HIS A 246 14.82 6.87 -17.07
CA HIS A 246 15.43 8.18 -17.26
C HIS A 246 16.75 8.36 -16.51
N HIS A 247 17.09 7.43 -15.61
CA HIS A 247 18.33 7.42 -14.83
C HIS A 247 19.19 6.16 -15.14
N ALA A 248 18.91 5.47 -16.24
CA ALA A 248 19.62 4.28 -16.70
C ALA A 248 20.87 4.60 -17.52
#